data_AF-A0AA39HZC1-F1
#
_entry.id   AF-A0AA39HZC1-F1
#
_cell.length_a   1.000
_cell.length_b   1.000
_cell.length_c   1.000
_cell.angle_alpha   90.00
_cell.angle_beta   90.00
_cell.angle_gamma   90.00
#
_symmetry.space_group_name_H-M   'P 1'
#
loop_
_entity.id
_entity.type
_entity.pdbx_description
1 polymer ?
#
loop_
_entity_poly.entity_id
_entity_poly.type
_entity_poly.pdbx_seq_one_letter_code
_entity_poly.pdbx_strand_id
1 'polypeptide(L)'
;MKKKKKKKKKKKKKKKKKKKKKKKKKKKKKKKKKKKKKKKKKKKKKKKKKKKKKKKKKKKKKKKKKKKKKKKKKKKKKKKKKKKKKKKKKKKKKKKKKKKKKKKKKKKKKKKKKKKKKKKKKKKKKKKKKKKKKKKKKKKKKKKKKKKKKKKKKKKKKKKKKKKKKKKKKKKKKKKKKKKKKKKKKKKKKKKKKKKKKKKKKKKKKKKKKKKKKKKKKKKKKKKKKKCEQHNVSQLFFWNGQRIRMLSNNGNGSMSPPRRFDIGVLIELVKDEPLLYNNRHPDYKDSMLKDAKWERLAKSMNFDEGGKVLCKKWKNVRDRYTKLSKAMKTGRPLDAKNKWKYYDELIFLEKYVEDREKPKWDRPSLPKAESPEEPEVEVPHMKLEEEPETPENVDVDMDEILNHSNGSKFNATVSTTEKLLSLLDSNPISSESELFGRTVAFALERFNNAQRSYIKMKIAELLYKVETDQEGPTAM
;
A
#
# COMPACT_ATOMS: atom_id res chain seq x y z
N MET A 1 -68.35 -180.94 18.97
CA MET A 1 -67.79 -179.68 19.55
C MET A 1 -66.43 -179.15 18.99
N LYS A 2 -65.73 -179.81 18.03
CA LYS A 2 -64.36 -179.40 17.58
C LYS A 2 -64.28 -178.22 16.58
N LYS A 3 -65.34 -177.92 15.79
CA LYS A 3 -65.35 -176.82 14.76
C LYS A 3 -65.41 -175.39 15.35
N LYS A 4 -66.03 -175.17 16.52
CA LYS A 4 -66.13 -173.83 17.16
C LYS A 4 -64.78 -173.33 17.75
N LYS A 5 -63.91 -174.20 18.27
CA LYS A 5 -62.58 -173.85 18.84
C LYS A 5 -61.57 -173.38 17.75
N LYS A 6 -61.54 -174.00 16.56
CA LYS A 6 -60.67 -173.61 15.43
C LYS A 6 -61.02 -172.22 14.86
N LYS A 7 -62.31 -171.88 14.72
CA LYS A 7 -62.80 -170.54 14.30
C LYS A 7 -62.40 -169.44 15.31
N LYS A 8 -62.51 -169.69 16.63
CA LYS A 8 -62.05 -168.75 17.68
C LYS A 8 -60.52 -168.51 17.63
N LYS A 9 -59.70 -169.54 17.43
CA LYS A 9 -58.22 -169.42 17.28
C LYS A 9 -57.82 -168.61 16.03
N LYS A 10 -58.46 -168.85 14.86
CA LYS A 10 -58.28 -168.06 13.62
C LYS A 10 -58.71 -166.59 13.80
N LYS A 11 -59.85 -166.31 14.46
CA LYS A 11 -60.29 -164.94 14.81
C LYS A 11 -59.30 -164.24 15.76
N LYS A 12 -58.76 -164.92 16.79
CA LYS A 12 -57.71 -164.38 17.69
C LYS A 12 -56.40 -164.08 16.93
N LYS A 13 -55.92 -164.97 16.04
CA LYS A 13 -54.75 -164.73 15.16
C LYS A 13 -54.97 -163.54 14.20
N LYS A 14 -56.14 -163.42 13.56
CA LYS A 14 -56.53 -162.25 12.72
C LYS A 14 -56.58 -160.96 13.54
N LYS A 15 -57.14 -160.97 14.76
CA LYS A 15 -57.13 -159.82 15.70
C LYS A 15 -55.69 -159.44 16.13
N LYS A 16 -54.81 -160.41 16.44
CA LYS A 16 -53.37 -160.16 16.73
C LYS A 16 -52.62 -159.58 15.52
N LYS A 17 -52.82 -160.11 14.30
CA LYS A 17 -52.25 -159.54 13.05
C LYS A 17 -52.78 -158.12 12.77
N LYS A 18 -54.09 -157.85 12.95
CA LYS A 18 -54.69 -156.50 12.84
C LYS A 18 -54.10 -155.54 13.91
N LYS A 19 -53.93 -155.98 15.17
CA LYS A 19 -53.26 -155.19 16.23
C LYS A 19 -51.79 -154.91 15.89
N LYS A 20 -51.02 -155.89 15.39
CA LYS A 20 -49.62 -155.69 14.93
C LYS A 20 -49.55 -154.72 13.73
N LYS A 21 -50.43 -154.84 12.72
CA LYS A 21 -50.54 -153.89 11.58
C LYS A 21 -50.92 -152.48 12.06
N LYS A 22 -51.88 -152.33 12.99
CA LYS A 22 -52.24 -151.04 13.63
C LYS A 22 -51.05 -150.45 14.42
N LYS A 23 -50.31 -151.26 15.20
CA LYS A 23 -49.07 -150.82 15.89
C LYS A 23 -47.98 -150.38 14.91
N LYS A 24 -47.72 -151.13 13.82
CA LYS A 24 -46.78 -150.74 12.74
C LYS A 24 -47.21 -149.44 12.04
N LYS A 25 -48.51 -149.27 11.70
CA LYS A 25 -49.06 -148.01 11.14
C LYS A 25 -48.90 -146.84 12.13
N LYS A 26 -49.19 -147.03 13.43
CA LYS A 26 -48.94 -146.01 14.49
C LYS A 26 -47.45 -145.65 14.61
N LYS A 27 -46.52 -146.63 14.59
CA LYS A 27 -45.07 -146.39 14.57
C LYS A 27 -44.62 -145.63 13.31
N LYS A 28 -45.11 -145.99 12.10
CA LYS A 28 -44.86 -145.24 10.85
C LYS A 28 -45.41 -143.81 10.91
N LYS A 29 -46.63 -143.59 11.41
CA LYS A 29 -47.21 -142.24 11.65
C LYS A 29 -46.37 -141.43 12.65
N LYS A 30 -45.91 -142.03 13.78
CA LYS A 30 -44.99 -141.39 14.74
C LYS A 30 -43.64 -141.03 14.09
N LYS A 31 -43.02 -141.92 13.29
CA LYS A 31 -41.79 -141.63 12.53
C LYS A 31 -41.99 -140.50 11.50
N LYS A 32 -43.10 -140.48 10.74
CA LYS A 32 -43.47 -139.38 9.82
C LYS A 32 -43.67 -138.06 10.58
N LYS A 33 -44.37 -138.06 11.72
CA LYS A 33 -44.51 -136.87 12.60
C LYS A 33 -43.15 -136.39 13.13
N LYS A 34 -42.25 -137.28 13.58
CA LYS A 34 -40.87 -136.94 13.99
C LYS A 34 -40.05 -136.35 12.82
N LYS A 35 -40.12 -136.92 11.62
CA LYS A 35 -39.48 -136.37 10.39
C LYS A 35 -40.04 -134.98 10.03
N LYS A 36 -41.37 -134.78 10.07
CA LYS A 36 -42.01 -133.45 9.87
C LYS A 36 -41.56 -132.44 10.93
N LYS A 37 -41.50 -132.82 12.22
CA LYS A 37 -40.96 -131.97 13.31
C LYS A 37 -39.47 -131.62 13.07
N LYS A 38 -38.61 -132.58 12.68
CA LYS A 38 -37.21 -132.33 12.31
C LYS A 38 -37.09 -131.38 11.11
N LYS A 39 -37.88 -131.55 10.04
CA LYS A 39 -37.94 -130.62 8.88
C LYS A 39 -38.40 -129.21 9.30
N LYS A 40 -39.44 -129.08 10.13
CA LYS A 40 -39.88 -127.79 10.70
C LYS A 40 -38.78 -127.13 11.55
N LYS A 41 -38.08 -127.88 12.42
CA LYS A 41 -36.92 -127.39 13.19
C LYS A 41 -35.77 -126.91 12.27
N LYS A 42 -35.41 -127.67 11.22
CA LYS A 42 -34.42 -127.26 10.20
C LYS A 42 -34.84 -125.98 9.46
N LYS A 43 -36.11 -125.86 9.02
CA LYS A 43 -36.66 -124.63 8.40
C LYS A 43 -36.61 -123.44 9.37
N LYS A 44 -36.99 -123.60 10.66
CA LYS A 44 -36.85 -122.56 11.69
C LYS A 44 -35.39 -122.14 11.90
N LYS A 45 -34.44 -123.09 11.97
CA LYS A 45 -32.99 -122.79 12.06
C LYS A 45 -32.49 -122.01 10.82
N LYS A 46 -32.87 -122.42 9.59
CA LYS A 46 -32.56 -121.68 8.34
C LYS A 46 -33.14 -120.25 8.35
N LYS A 47 -34.41 -120.07 8.76
CA LYS A 47 -35.03 -118.73 8.92
C LYS A 47 -34.29 -117.87 9.96
N LYS A 48 -33.91 -118.42 11.12
CA LYS A 48 -33.08 -117.74 12.13
C LYS A 48 -31.71 -117.33 11.57
N LYS A 49 -31.01 -118.21 10.84
CA LYS A 49 -29.73 -117.89 10.16
C LYS A 49 -29.90 -116.77 9.12
N LYS A 50 -30.94 -116.80 8.27
CA LYS A 50 -31.27 -115.72 7.32
C LYS A 50 -31.56 -114.38 8.03
N LYS A 51 -32.35 -114.39 9.12
CA LYS A 51 -32.60 -113.18 9.95
C LYS A 51 -31.30 -112.63 10.57
N LYS A 52 -30.42 -113.48 11.12
CA LYS A 52 -29.09 -113.08 11.63
C LYS A 52 -28.21 -112.46 10.52
N LYS A 53 -28.14 -113.06 9.32
CA LYS A 53 -27.43 -112.50 8.15
C LYS A 53 -27.99 -111.14 7.72
N LYS A 54 -29.32 -110.98 7.65
CA LYS A 54 -29.98 -109.68 7.35
C LYS A 54 -29.66 -108.62 8.42
N LYS A 55 -29.71 -108.96 9.72
CA LYS A 55 -29.30 -108.07 10.83
C LYS A 55 -27.81 -107.66 10.71
N LYS A 56 -26.89 -108.59 10.43
CA LYS A 56 -25.46 -108.29 10.18
C LYS A 56 -25.27 -107.35 8.98
N LYS A 57 -25.96 -107.58 7.84
CA LYS A 57 -25.93 -106.68 6.67
C LYS A 57 -26.47 -105.27 7.01
N LYS A 58 -27.59 -105.15 7.74
CA LYS A 58 -28.12 -103.85 8.22
C LYS A 58 -27.12 -103.13 9.15
N LYS A 59 -26.48 -103.83 10.09
CA LYS A 59 -25.41 -103.26 10.96
C LYS A 59 -24.20 -102.77 10.14
N LYS A 60 -23.73 -103.54 9.14
CA LYS A 60 -22.65 -103.11 8.22
C LYS A 60 -23.04 -101.87 7.41
N LYS A 61 -24.26 -101.81 6.84
CA LYS A 61 -24.78 -100.60 6.15
C LYS A 61 -24.85 -99.38 7.07
N LYS A 62 -25.34 -99.52 8.31
CA LYS A 62 -25.36 -98.44 9.33
C LYS A 62 -23.94 -97.96 9.66
N LYS A 63 -22.96 -98.87 9.87
CA LYS A 63 -21.54 -98.52 10.08
C LYS A 63 -20.94 -97.76 8.89
N LYS A 64 -21.19 -98.21 7.64
CA LYS A 64 -20.75 -97.49 6.42
C LYS A 64 -21.37 -96.08 6.32
N LYS A 65 -22.69 -95.93 6.58
CA LYS A 65 -23.36 -94.60 6.63
C LYS A 65 -22.75 -93.69 7.71
N LYS A 66 -22.48 -94.19 8.92
CA LYS A 66 -21.80 -93.43 9.99
C LYS A 66 -20.39 -92.99 9.57
N LYS A 67 -19.58 -93.88 8.96
CA LYS A 67 -18.25 -93.54 8.41
C LYS A 67 -18.33 -92.44 7.32
N LYS A 68 -19.27 -92.55 6.37
CA LYS A 68 -19.51 -91.50 5.34
C LYS A 68 -19.91 -90.15 5.97
N LYS A 69 -20.82 -90.14 6.96
CA LYS A 69 -21.19 -88.91 7.70
C LYS A 69 -19.99 -88.30 8.44
N LYS A 70 -19.15 -89.10 9.12
CA LYS A 70 -17.90 -88.63 9.76
C LYS A 70 -16.92 -88.03 8.74
N LYS A 71 -16.69 -88.67 7.58
CA LYS A 71 -15.86 -88.13 6.49
C LYS A 71 -16.40 -86.79 5.96
N LYS A 72 -17.72 -86.67 5.71
CA LYS A 72 -18.37 -85.40 5.30
C LYS A 72 -18.19 -84.29 6.36
N LYS A 73 -18.38 -84.59 7.65
CA LYS A 73 -18.13 -83.63 8.76
C LYS A 73 -16.66 -83.18 8.80
N LYS A 74 -15.69 -84.10 8.65
CA LYS A 74 -14.25 -83.76 8.57
C LYS A 74 -13.94 -82.85 7.36
N LYS A 75 -14.48 -83.15 6.17
CA LYS A 75 -14.34 -82.29 4.97
C LYS A 75 -14.93 -80.88 5.20
N LYS A 76 -16.13 -80.76 5.78
CA LYS A 76 -16.75 -79.47 6.14
C LYS A 76 -15.88 -78.68 7.14
N LYS A 77 -15.35 -79.32 8.19
CA LYS A 77 -14.42 -78.68 9.15
C LYS A 77 -13.13 -78.18 8.46
N LYS A 78 -12.52 -78.98 7.57
CA LYS A 78 -11.34 -78.56 6.78
C LYS A 78 -11.66 -77.35 5.87
N LYS A 79 -12.80 -77.34 5.16
CA LYS A 79 -13.25 -76.19 4.35
C LYS A 79 -13.46 -74.93 5.20
N LYS A 80 -14.11 -75.03 6.37
CA LYS A 80 -14.27 -73.91 7.33
C LYS A 80 -12.93 -73.37 7.81
N LYS A 81 -11.96 -74.24 8.18
CA LYS A 81 -10.59 -73.83 8.56
C LYS A 81 -9.87 -73.10 7.41
N LYS A 82 -9.94 -73.61 6.17
CA LYS A 82 -9.37 -72.92 4.97
C LYS A 82 -10.01 -71.54 4.74
N LYS A 83 -11.35 -71.41 4.84
CA LYS A 83 -12.04 -70.11 4.74
C LYS A 83 -11.60 -69.13 5.84
N LYS A 84 -11.48 -69.57 7.11
CA LYS A 84 -10.97 -68.75 8.22
C LYS A 84 -9.51 -68.28 7.96
N LYS A 85 -8.62 -69.16 7.49
CA LYS A 85 -7.24 -68.80 7.11
C LYS A 85 -7.20 -67.76 5.97
N LYS A 86 -8.01 -67.92 4.92
CA LYS A 86 -8.14 -66.93 3.82
C LYS A 86 -8.64 -65.56 4.35
N LYS A 87 -9.67 -65.53 5.21
CA LYS A 87 -10.16 -64.29 5.85
C LYS A 87 -9.07 -63.61 6.69
N LYS A 88 -8.31 -64.36 7.51
CA LYS A 88 -7.17 -63.83 8.28
C LYS A 88 -6.08 -63.23 7.38
N LYS A 89 -5.70 -63.91 6.28
CA LYS A 89 -4.74 -63.39 5.28
C LYS A 89 -5.24 -62.08 4.63
N LYS A 90 -6.52 -62.01 4.21
CA LYS A 90 -7.14 -60.78 3.66
C LYS A 90 -7.11 -59.63 4.68
N LYS A 91 -7.47 -59.87 5.95
CA LYS A 91 -7.38 -58.87 7.04
C LYS A 91 -5.94 -58.37 7.25
N LYS A 92 -4.93 -59.26 7.28
CA LYS A 92 -3.51 -58.88 7.36
C LYS A 92 -3.06 -58.01 6.17
N LYS A 93 -3.43 -58.38 4.93
CA LYS A 93 -3.15 -57.56 3.72
C LYS A 93 -3.80 -56.17 3.81
N LYS A 94 -5.08 -56.07 4.23
CA LYS A 94 -5.77 -54.77 4.44
C LYS A 94 -5.06 -53.91 5.51
N LYS A 95 -4.65 -54.50 6.65
CA LYS A 95 -3.87 -53.80 7.70
C LYS A 95 -2.51 -53.28 7.16
N LYS A 96 -1.77 -54.09 6.39
CA LYS A 96 -0.51 -53.67 5.74
C LYS A 96 -0.73 -52.51 4.75
N LYS A 97 -1.77 -52.57 3.91
CA LYS A 97 -2.14 -51.46 2.99
C LYS A 97 -2.48 -50.17 3.76
N LYS A 98 -3.29 -50.25 4.83
CA LYS A 98 -3.60 -49.09 5.70
C LYS A 98 -2.33 -48.49 6.34
N LYS A 99 -1.41 -49.31 6.86
CA LYS A 99 -0.10 -48.85 7.39
C LYS A 99 0.74 -48.14 6.32
N LYS A 100 0.84 -48.69 5.09
CA LYS A 100 1.54 -48.05 3.96
C LYS A 100 0.91 -46.70 3.59
N LYS A 101 -0.43 -46.61 3.49
CA LYS A 101 -1.15 -45.34 3.24
C LYS A 101 -0.87 -44.30 4.35
N LYS A 102 -0.92 -44.69 5.63
CA LYS A 102 -0.56 -43.80 6.76
C LYS A 102 0.89 -43.30 6.68
N LYS A 103 1.86 -44.17 6.37
CA LYS A 103 3.28 -43.77 6.15
C LYS A 103 3.43 -42.78 4.98
N LYS A 104 2.77 -43.01 3.84
CA LYS A 104 2.75 -42.07 2.69
C LYS A 104 2.14 -40.71 3.07
N LYS A 105 1.01 -40.68 3.79
CA LYS A 105 0.39 -39.43 4.29
C LYS A 105 1.34 -38.68 5.25
N LYS A 106 2.00 -39.37 6.20
CA LYS A 106 3.02 -38.75 7.08
C LYS A 106 4.21 -38.17 6.30
N LYS A 107 4.74 -38.88 5.29
CA LYS A 107 5.81 -38.37 4.40
C LYS A 107 5.35 -37.12 3.62
N LYS A 108 4.15 -37.11 3.04
CA LYS A 108 3.57 -35.94 2.36
C LYS A 108 3.42 -34.74 3.32
N LYS A 109 2.90 -34.94 4.55
CA LYS A 109 2.81 -33.90 5.59
C LYS A 109 4.20 -33.34 5.96
N LYS A 110 5.22 -34.18 6.16
CA LYS A 110 6.61 -33.75 6.41
C LYS A 110 7.18 -32.93 5.25
N LYS A 111 6.99 -33.34 3.99
CA LYS A 111 7.39 -32.56 2.80
C LYS A 111 6.69 -31.20 2.73
N LYS A 112 5.36 -31.13 2.97
CA LYS A 112 4.62 -29.85 3.06
C LYS A 112 5.16 -28.93 4.16
N LYS A 113 5.42 -29.46 5.37
CA LYS A 113 6.05 -28.69 6.48
C LYS A 113 7.44 -28.15 6.10
N LYS A 114 8.31 -28.97 5.46
CA LYS A 114 9.63 -28.52 4.96
C LYS A 114 9.50 -27.41 3.91
N LYS A 115 8.57 -27.54 2.93
CA LYS A 115 8.29 -26.47 1.93
C LYS A 115 7.80 -25.17 2.60
N LYS A 116 6.87 -25.25 3.57
CA LYS A 116 6.41 -24.07 4.36
C LYS A 116 7.57 -23.41 5.12
N LYS A 117 8.43 -24.18 5.80
CA LYS A 117 9.64 -23.66 6.48
C LYS A 117 10.60 -22.96 5.49
N LYS A 118 10.88 -23.55 4.32
CA LYS A 118 11.70 -22.92 3.26
C LYS A 118 11.07 -21.60 2.76
N LYS A 119 9.76 -21.56 2.49
CA LYS A 119 9.04 -20.32 2.11
C LYS A 119 9.14 -19.24 3.20
N LYS A 120 8.93 -19.58 4.49
CA LYS A 120 9.11 -18.65 5.63
C LYS A 120 10.55 -18.11 5.71
N LYS A 121 11.58 -18.96 5.56
CA LYS A 121 13.00 -18.53 5.51
C LYS A 121 13.28 -17.57 4.34
N LYS A 122 12.77 -17.86 3.12
CA LYS A 122 12.87 -16.95 1.96
C LYS A 122 12.18 -15.60 2.22
N LYS A 123 10.97 -15.58 2.78
CA LYS A 123 10.26 -14.34 3.18
C LYS A 123 11.06 -13.52 4.21
N LYS A 124 11.61 -14.17 5.26
CA LYS A 124 12.49 -13.51 6.26
C LYS A 124 13.75 -12.91 5.61
N LYS A 125 14.44 -13.64 4.70
CA LYS A 125 15.60 -13.12 3.94
C LYS A 125 15.23 -11.90 3.07
N LYS A 126 14.10 -11.94 2.35
CA LYS A 126 13.58 -10.80 1.56
C LYS A 126 13.28 -9.58 2.45
N LYS A 127 12.61 -9.77 3.61
CA LYS A 127 12.36 -8.68 4.59
C LYS A 127 13.68 -8.08 5.12
N LYS A 128 14.68 -8.89 5.48
CA LYS A 128 16.02 -8.41 5.90
C LYS A 128 16.72 -7.61 4.80
N LYS A 129 16.70 -8.08 3.53
CA LYS A 129 17.26 -7.33 2.38
C LYS A 129 16.54 -5.98 2.17
N LYS A 130 15.19 -5.93 2.24
CA LYS A 130 14.41 -4.68 2.17
C LYS A 130 14.78 -3.70 3.30
N LYS A 131 14.89 -4.18 4.55
CA LYS A 131 15.34 -3.36 5.71
C LYS A 131 16.76 -2.80 5.49
N LYS A 132 17.73 -3.62 5.03
CA LYS A 132 19.09 -3.16 4.69
C LYS A 132 19.09 -2.08 3.59
N LYS A 133 18.32 -2.26 2.50
CA LYS A 133 18.15 -1.25 1.43
C LYS A 133 17.56 0.06 1.97
N LYS A 134 16.51 0.02 2.81
CA LYS A 134 15.92 1.20 3.47
C LYS A 134 16.95 1.93 4.36
N LYS A 135 17.72 1.20 5.18
CA LYS A 135 18.82 1.78 6.00
C LYS A 135 19.90 2.46 5.14
N LYS A 136 20.35 1.83 4.05
CA LYS A 136 21.31 2.43 3.09
C LYS A 136 20.75 3.72 2.45
N LYS A 137 19.48 3.73 2.00
CA LYS A 137 18.82 4.93 1.46
C LYS A 137 18.74 6.07 2.50
N LYS A 138 18.37 5.77 3.76
CA LYS A 138 18.36 6.76 4.87
C LYS A 138 19.77 7.33 5.13
N LYS A 139 20.82 6.50 5.18
CA LYS A 139 22.22 6.96 5.33
C LYS A 139 22.65 7.87 4.16
N LYS A 140 22.35 7.52 2.90
CA LYS A 140 22.63 8.37 1.72
C LYS A 140 21.89 9.72 1.81
N LYS A 141 20.60 9.75 2.19
CA LYS A 141 19.84 11.00 2.41
C LYS A 141 20.47 11.88 3.51
N LYS A 142 20.87 11.30 4.66
CA LYS A 142 21.57 12.03 5.74
C LYS A 142 22.91 12.61 5.27
N LYS A 143 23.74 11.85 4.53
CA LYS A 143 25.00 12.34 3.93
C LYS A 143 24.76 13.51 2.96
N LYS A 144 23.75 13.42 2.06
CA LYS A 144 23.37 14.52 1.15
C LYS A 144 22.93 15.78 1.91
N LYS A 145 22.09 15.64 2.96
CA LYS A 145 21.69 16.78 3.83
C LYS A 145 22.90 17.43 4.52
N LYS A 146 23.83 16.65 5.09
CA LYS A 146 25.08 17.17 5.69
C LYS A 146 25.95 17.92 4.66
N LYS A 147 26.15 17.39 3.45
CA LYS A 147 26.87 18.07 2.36
C LYS A 147 26.19 19.40 1.96
N LYS A 148 24.86 19.43 1.81
CA LYS A 148 24.10 20.68 1.54
C LYS A 148 24.27 21.71 2.66
N LYS A 149 24.18 21.32 3.94
CA LYS A 149 24.43 22.21 5.09
C LYS A 149 25.85 22.79 5.08
N LYS A 150 26.89 21.95 4.83
CA LYS A 150 28.29 22.42 4.70
C LYS A 150 28.46 23.42 3.54
N LYS A 151 27.88 23.16 2.36
CA LYS A 151 27.90 24.10 1.22
C LYS A 151 27.21 25.44 1.56
N LYS A 152 26.05 25.42 2.23
CA LYS A 152 25.36 26.65 2.69
C LYS A 152 26.22 27.44 3.70
N LYS A 153 26.85 26.78 4.68
CA LYS A 153 27.78 27.43 5.63
C LYS A 153 28.98 28.08 4.92
N LYS A 154 29.62 27.38 3.96
CA LYS A 154 30.72 27.95 3.14
C LYS A 154 30.26 29.17 2.33
N LYS A 155 29.09 29.12 1.68
CA LYS A 155 28.52 30.29 0.95
C LYS A 155 28.25 31.48 1.88
N LYS A 156 27.68 31.26 3.08
CA LYS A 156 27.46 32.31 4.09
C LYS A 156 28.80 32.94 4.55
N LYS A 157 29.84 32.13 4.84
CA LYS A 157 31.18 32.62 5.20
C LYS A 157 31.79 33.47 4.07
N LYS A 158 31.73 33.02 2.80
CA LYS A 158 32.20 33.80 1.64
C LYS A 158 31.46 35.14 1.49
N LYS A 159 30.12 35.15 1.63
CA LYS A 159 29.32 36.40 1.61
C LYS A 159 29.72 37.37 2.74
N LYS A 160 29.91 36.88 3.98
CA LYS A 160 30.38 37.70 5.11
C LYS A 160 31.78 38.30 4.84
N LYS A 161 32.74 37.51 4.33
CA LYS A 161 34.08 38.00 3.93
C LYS A 161 33.99 39.09 2.84
N LYS A 162 33.18 38.89 1.79
CA LYS A 162 32.96 39.91 0.74
C LYS A 162 32.35 41.21 1.31
N LYS A 163 31.34 41.12 2.19
CA LYS A 163 30.75 42.30 2.87
C LYS A 163 31.79 43.04 3.73
N LYS A 164 32.62 42.33 4.52
CA LYS A 164 33.71 42.93 5.30
C LYS A 164 34.74 43.64 4.39
N LYS A 165 35.18 43.02 3.29
CA LYS A 165 36.08 43.66 2.29
C LYS A 165 35.46 44.93 1.69
N LYS A 166 34.18 44.90 1.27
CA LYS A 166 33.46 46.09 0.76
C LYS A 166 33.38 47.22 1.81
N LYS A 167 33.05 46.90 3.07
CA LYS A 167 33.04 47.90 4.18
C LYS A 167 34.43 48.51 4.40
N LYS A 168 35.51 47.71 4.42
CA LYS A 168 36.90 48.21 4.52
C LYS A 168 37.27 49.14 3.35
N LYS A 169 36.94 48.77 2.10
CA LYS A 169 37.15 49.64 0.91
C LYS A 169 36.37 50.96 1.02
N LYS A 170 35.10 50.94 1.44
CA LYS A 170 34.29 52.16 1.67
C LYS A 170 34.92 53.06 2.76
N LYS A 171 35.36 52.50 3.89
CA LYS A 171 36.06 53.26 4.96
C LYS A 171 37.36 53.89 4.44
N LYS A 172 38.19 53.16 3.68
CA LYS A 172 39.41 53.71 3.05
C LYS A 172 39.10 54.86 2.08
N LYS A 173 38.08 54.71 1.21
CA LYS A 173 37.63 55.79 0.29
C LYS A 173 37.15 57.04 1.07
N LYS A 174 36.35 56.86 2.13
CA LYS A 174 35.91 57.98 3.00
C LYS A 174 37.10 58.70 3.66
N LYS A 175 38.09 57.95 4.21
CA LYS A 175 39.33 58.53 4.78
C LYS A 175 40.12 59.33 3.73
N LYS A 176 40.31 58.79 2.51
CA LYS A 176 40.98 59.51 1.39
C LYS A 176 40.22 60.80 1.01
N LYS A 177 38.89 60.76 0.89
CA LYS A 177 38.06 61.97 0.63
C LYS A 177 38.21 63.02 1.74
N LYS A 178 38.17 62.63 3.02
CA LYS A 178 38.39 63.54 4.17
C LYS A 178 39.79 64.18 4.11
N LYS A 179 40.86 63.40 3.84
CA LYS A 179 42.23 63.93 3.68
C LYS A 179 42.31 64.94 2.52
N LYS A 180 41.73 64.63 1.34
CA LYS A 180 41.67 65.57 0.19
C LYS A 180 40.92 66.88 0.55
N LYS A 181 39.77 66.80 1.25
CA LYS A 181 39.03 67.99 1.72
C LYS A 181 39.87 68.84 2.70
N LYS A 182 40.56 68.21 3.67
CA LYS A 182 41.47 68.93 4.60
C LYS A 182 42.62 69.63 3.84
N LYS A 183 43.27 68.97 2.88
CA LYS A 183 44.31 69.58 2.02
C LYS A 183 43.77 70.78 1.22
N LYS A 184 42.58 70.66 0.60
CA LYS A 184 41.92 71.77 -0.12
C LYS A 184 41.63 72.96 0.81
N LYS A 185 41.10 72.71 2.03
CA LYS A 185 40.87 73.76 3.05
C LYS A 185 42.17 74.47 3.46
N LYS A 186 43.26 73.72 3.71
CA LYS A 186 44.59 74.30 4.02
C LYS A 186 45.12 75.17 2.86
N LYS A 187 45.03 74.71 1.60
CA LYS A 187 45.40 75.51 0.42
C LYS A 187 44.57 76.80 0.30
N LYS A 188 43.24 76.74 0.49
CA LYS A 188 42.35 77.93 0.51
C LYS A 188 42.75 78.92 1.61
N LYS A 189 43.03 78.44 2.84
CA LYS A 189 43.51 79.30 3.95
C LYS A 189 44.85 79.98 3.62
N LYS A 190 45.83 79.25 3.05
CA LYS A 190 47.11 79.83 2.59
C LYS A 190 46.90 80.91 1.50
N LYS A 191 46.05 80.65 0.50
CA LYS A 191 45.70 81.65 -0.54
C LYS A 191 45.04 82.91 0.06
N LYS A 192 44.10 82.75 1.01
CA LYS A 192 43.48 83.90 1.73
C LYS A 192 44.53 84.70 2.52
N LYS A 193 45.45 84.05 3.25
CA LYS A 193 46.55 84.73 3.96
C LYS A 193 47.46 85.51 3.00
N LYS A 194 47.86 84.92 1.85
CA LYS A 194 48.64 85.63 0.81
C LYS A 194 47.90 86.84 0.25
N LYS A 195 46.60 86.72 -0.07
CA LYS A 195 45.75 87.85 -0.51
C LYS A 195 45.67 88.96 0.55
N LYS A 196 45.49 88.62 1.84
CA LYS A 196 45.49 89.61 2.95
C LYS A 196 46.85 90.32 3.07
N LYS A 197 47.98 89.60 2.98
CA LYS A 197 49.33 90.21 2.97
C LYS A 197 49.52 91.16 1.77
N LYS A 198 49.12 90.77 0.55
CA LYS A 198 49.16 91.65 -0.64
C LYS A 198 48.29 92.91 -0.46
N LYS A 199 47.06 92.78 0.08
CA LYS A 199 46.19 93.93 0.41
C LYS A 199 46.83 94.86 1.44
N LYS A 200 47.44 94.33 2.51
CA LYS A 200 48.17 95.13 3.52
C LYS A 200 49.35 95.88 2.89
N LYS A 201 50.17 95.23 2.04
CA LYS A 201 51.26 95.90 1.29
C LYS A 201 50.74 97.02 0.37
N LYS A 202 49.65 96.77 -0.39
CA LYS A 202 48.99 97.81 -1.21
C LYS A 202 48.47 98.99 -0.37
N LYS A 203 47.84 98.72 0.79
CA LYS A 203 47.41 99.77 1.73
C LYS A 203 48.60 100.58 2.28
N LYS A 204 49.71 99.94 2.67
CA LYS A 204 50.94 100.64 3.09
C LYS A 204 51.52 101.52 1.98
N LYS A 205 51.60 101.02 0.72
CA LYS A 205 52.02 101.83 -0.44
C LYS A 205 51.08 103.02 -0.68
N LYS A 206 49.75 102.83 -0.62
CA LYS A 206 48.77 103.92 -0.72
C LYS A 206 48.91 104.95 0.42
N LYS A 207 49.14 104.52 1.66
CA LYS A 207 49.43 105.43 2.79
C LYS A 207 50.72 106.21 2.59
N LYS A 208 51.81 105.59 2.10
CA LYS A 208 53.06 106.30 1.73
C LYS A 208 52.83 107.32 0.61
N LYS A 209 52.10 106.96 -0.45
CA LYS A 209 51.70 107.90 -1.52
C LYS A 209 50.83 109.05 -0.99
N LYS A 210 49.86 108.77 -0.10
CA LYS A 210 49.04 109.81 0.57
C LYS A 210 49.87 110.71 1.48
N LYS A 211 50.85 110.18 2.24
CA LYS A 211 51.80 110.99 3.03
C LYS A 211 52.67 111.89 2.13
N LYS A 212 53.20 111.37 1.00
CA LYS A 212 53.90 112.19 -0.02
C LYS A 212 52.98 113.28 -0.61
N LYS A 213 51.74 112.94 -0.98
CA LYS A 213 50.73 113.92 -1.44
C LYS A 213 50.37 114.94 -0.36
N LYS A 214 50.26 114.56 0.92
CA LYS A 214 50.04 115.47 2.06
C LYS A 214 51.26 116.36 2.32
N LYS A 215 52.51 115.87 2.18
CA LYS A 215 53.72 116.72 2.20
C LYS A 215 53.74 117.72 1.03
N LYS A 216 53.40 117.29 -0.20
CA LYS A 216 53.21 118.20 -1.36
C LYS A 216 52.07 119.20 -1.13
N LYS A 217 50.94 118.78 -0.55
CA LYS A 217 49.82 119.67 -0.16
C LYS A 217 50.17 120.60 1.01
N LYS A 218 51.02 120.20 1.98
CA LYS A 218 51.55 121.09 3.02
C LYS A 218 52.53 122.12 2.45
N LYS A 219 53.40 121.73 1.49
CA LYS A 219 54.20 122.69 0.71
C LYS A 219 53.33 123.65 -0.12
N LYS A 220 52.25 123.16 -0.77
CA LYS A 220 51.26 124.01 -1.46
C LYS A 220 50.38 124.86 -0.51
N LYS A 221 50.10 124.39 0.72
CA LYS A 221 49.35 125.16 1.74
C LYS A 221 50.22 126.19 2.48
N LYS A 222 51.54 126.01 2.58
CA LYS A 222 52.47 127.11 2.94
C LYS A 222 52.52 128.20 1.86
N LYS A 223 52.24 127.87 0.59
CA LYS A 223 52.07 128.83 -0.53
C LYS A 223 50.64 129.36 -0.73
N LYS A 224 49.64 128.90 0.04
CA LYS A 224 48.23 129.31 -0.07
C LYS A 224 47.61 129.58 1.31
N LYS A 225 48.40 130.19 2.21
CA LYS A 225 47.95 130.83 3.46
C LYS A 225 48.22 132.34 3.33
N LYS A 226 47.74 132.87 2.20
CA LYS A 226 47.40 134.25 1.83
C LYS A 226 46.22 134.04 0.86
N LYS A 227 45.13 134.79 1.01
CA LYS A 227 43.80 134.69 0.35
C LYS A 227 42.72 133.81 1.00
N CYS A 228 41.88 134.52 1.77
CA CYS A 228 40.42 134.54 1.95
C CYS A 228 39.59 133.24 1.99
N GLU A 229 38.94 133.06 3.16
CA GLU A 229 37.53 133.40 3.45
C GLU A 229 36.35 132.98 2.57
N GLN A 230 35.33 132.55 3.32
CA GLN A 230 33.88 132.54 3.09
C GLN A 230 33.13 131.29 2.55
N HIS A 231 32.16 130.92 3.41
CA HIS A 231 30.82 130.31 3.24
C HIS A 231 30.61 128.78 3.05
N ASN A 232 30.21 128.11 4.16
CA ASN A 232 28.84 127.64 4.52
C ASN A 232 27.86 127.31 3.35
N VAL A 233 26.99 126.26 3.31
CA VAL A 233 26.39 125.33 4.29
C VAL A 233 25.91 124.05 3.53
N SER A 234 25.70 122.97 4.28
CA SER A 234 24.53 122.05 4.22
C SER A 234 24.55 120.68 3.50
N GLN A 235 24.10 119.74 4.33
CA GLN A 235 23.27 118.57 4.10
C GLN A 235 23.85 117.18 3.80
N LEU A 236 23.31 116.28 4.60
CA LEU A 236 23.67 114.90 4.85
C LEU A 236 22.90 113.93 3.94
N PHE A 237 23.46 112.72 3.90
CA PHE A 237 22.80 111.42 4.07
C PHE A 237 22.57 110.49 2.87
N PHE A 238 23.02 109.25 3.15
CA PHE A 238 22.42 107.94 2.86
C PHE A 238 22.62 107.20 1.52
N TRP A 239 23.58 106.26 1.61
CA TRP A 239 23.47 104.81 1.36
C TRP A 239 23.05 104.24 -0.03
N ASN A 240 24.11 103.91 -0.77
CA ASN A 240 24.31 102.83 -1.77
C ASN A 240 23.15 101.82 -2.04
N GLY A 241 22.70 101.75 -3.30
CA GLY A 241 23.42 101.04 -4.36
C GLY A 241 23.24 99.51 -4.51
N GLN A 242 22.19 99.14 -5.24
CA GLN A 242 22.09 98.18 -6.38
C GLN A 242 22.86 96.83 -6.42
N ARG A 243 22.11 95.75 -6.77
CA ARG A 243 22.48 94.68 -7.75
C ARG A 243 21.29 93.72 -8.02
N ILE A 244 20.61 93.75 -9.18
CA ILE A 244 20.84 93.04 -10.46
C ILE A 244 20.69 91.48 -10.46
N ARG A 245 19.60 91.06 -11.15
CA ARG A 245 19.35 89.98 -12.16
C ARG A 245 19.14 88.47 -11.86
N MET A 246 18.01 88.04 -12.46
CA MET A 246 17.68 86.85 -13.31
C MET A 246 17.40 85.47 -12.68
N LEU A 247 16.13 85.02 -12.88
CA LEU A 247 15.62 83.89 -13.70
C LEU A 247 16.44 82.56 -13.72
N SER A 248 15.89 81.35 -13.85
CA SER A 248 14.53 80.77 -13.94
C SER A 248 14.67 79.22 -13.89
N ASN A 249 13.57 78.55 -13.56
CA ASN A 249 13.12 77.20 -13.90
C ASN A 249 13.89 75.91 -13.51
N ASN A 250 13.17 75.01 -12.83
CA ASN A 250 12.93 73.65 -13.32
C ASN A 250 11.68 73.05 -12.68
N GLY A 251 10.75 72.62 -13.54
CA GLY A 251 9.42 72.12 -13.20
C GLY A 251 9.41 70.81 -12.42
N ASN A 252 8.42 70.71 -11.54
CA ASN A 252 8.00 69.50 -10.85
C ASN A 252 6.98 68.76 -11.72
N GLY A 253 7.39 67.63 -12.28
CA GLY A 253 6.50 66.65 -12.89
C GLY A 253 5.79 65.81 -11.83
N SER A 254 4.47 65.92 -11.83
CA SER A 254 3.47 65.09 -11.15
C SER A 254 3.81 63.59 -11.14
N MET A 255 3.85 62.98 -9.95
CA MET A 255 3.83 61.52 -9.76
C MET A 255 2.37 61.06 -9.80
N SER A 256 1.97 60.36 -10.86
CA SER A 256 0.72 59.60 -10.85
C SER A 256 0.76 58.43 -9.86
N PRO A 257 -0.39 57.98 -9.31
CA PRO A 257 -0.44 56.85 -8.38
C PRO A 257 -0.03 55.54 -9.07
N PRO A 258 0.56 54.56 -8.35
CA PRO A 258 0.93 53.28 -8.95
C PRO A 258 -0.33 52.55 -9.42
N ARG A 259 -0.43 52.33 -10.74
CA ARG A 259 -1.52 51.58 -11.36
C ARG A 259 -1.56 50.17 -10.76
N ARG A 260 -2.76 49.72 -10.36
CA ARG A 260 -3.00 48.36 -9.83
C ARG A 260 -2.51 47.33 -10.86
N PHE A 261 -1.74 46.35 -10.40
CA PHE A 261 -1.25 45.26 -11.25
C PHE A 261 -2.43 44.42 -11.77
N ASP A 262 -2.64 44.42 -13.08
CA ASP A 262 -3.65 43.60 -13.74
C ASP A 262 -3.09 42.24 -14.18
N ILE A 263 -3.86 41.19 -13.90
CA ILE A 263 -3.53 39.81 -14.26
C ILE A 263 -3.93 39.52 -15.70
N GLY A 264 -5.00 40.15 -16.24
CA GLY A 264 -5.46 39.92 -17.62
C GLY A 264 -4.41 40.36 -18.64
N VAL A 265 -3.93 41.60 -18.49
CA VAL A 265 -2.83 42.16 -19.32
C VAL A 265 -1.56 41.30 -19.24
N LEU A 266 -1.26 40.69 -18.09
CA LEU A 266 -0.14 39.76 -17.97
C LEU A 266 -0.35 38.49 -18.81
N ILE A 267 -1.57 37.96 -18.85
CA ILE A 267 -1.87 36.73 -19.58
C ILE A 267 -1.73 36.98 -21.08
N GLU A 268 -2.27 38.08 -21.59
CA GLU A 268 -2.16 38.48 -23.00
C GLU A 268 -0.69 38.65 -23.42
N LEU A 269 0.07 39.47 -22.68
CA LEU A 269 1.48 39.70 -22.97
C LEU A 269 2.35 38.44 -22.91
N VAL A 270 1.97 37.47 -22.07
CA VAL A 270 2.70 36.19 -22.00
C VAL A 270 2.25 35.25 -23.11
N LYS A 271 0.99 35.32 -23.58
CA LYS A 271 0.45 34.52 -24.69
C LYS A 271 1.24 34.75 -25.98
N ASP A 272 1.60 36.01 -26.24
CA ASP A 272 2.40 36.45 -27.41
C ASP A 272 3.86 35.99 -27.38
N GLU A 273 4.37 35.58 -26.22
CA GLU A 273 5.77 35.19 -26.03
C GLU A 273 5.90 33.68 -25.74
N PRO A 274 5.89 32.82 -26.77
CA PRO A 274 5.92 31.36 -26.63
C PRO A 274 7.17 30.85 -25.89
N LEU A 275 8.26 31.62 -25.94
CA LEU A 275 9.51 31.40 -25.19
C LEU A 275 9.29 31.19 -23.68
N LEU A 276 8.24 31.79 -23.11
CA LEU A 276 8.00 31.80 -21.67
C LEU A 276 7.26 30.56 -21.17
N TYR A 277 6.45 29.92 -22.02
CA TYR A 277 5.58 28.81 -21.61
C TYR A 277 5.75 27.52 -22.42
N ASN A 278 6.18 27.59 -23.68
CA ASN A 278 6.35 26.44 -24.57
C ASN A 278 7.68 25.73 -24.32
N ASN A 279 7.63 24.50 -23.81
CA ASN A 279 8.83 23.71 -23.51
C ASN A 279 9.55 23.18 -24.77
N ARG A 280 8.90 23.20 -25.95
CA ARG A 280 9.45 22.72 -27.23
C ARG A 280 10.23 23.80 -27.98
N HIS A 281 10.15 25.06 -27.55
CA HIS A 281 10.88 26.15 -28.20
C HIS A 281 12.41 25.96 -28.06
N PRO A 282 13.20 26.13 -29.13
CA PRO A 282 14.66 25.96 -29.10
C PRO A 282 15.34 26.75 -27.97
N ASP A 283 14.97 28.02 -27.83
CA ASP A 283 15.53 28.92 -26.80
C ASP A 283 14.89 28.78 -25.41
N TYR A 284 13.99 27.81 -25.19
CA TYR A 284 13.40 27.59 -23.87
C TYR A 284 14.47 27.23 -22.82
N LYS A 285 15.61 26.67 -23.22
CA LYS A 285 16.71 26.33 -22.28
C LYS A 285 17.53 27.55 -21.88
N ASP A 286 17.47 28.66 -22.62
CA ASP A 286 18.24 29.85 -22.30
C ASP A 286 17.55 30.68 -21.20
N SER A 287 18.22 30.76 -20.04
CA SER A 287 17.75 31.53 -18.90
C SER A 287 17.98 33.03 -19.04
N MET A 288 18.94 33.45 -19.86
CA MET A 288 19.28 34.87 -20.06
C MET A 288 18.24 35.54 -20.96
N LEU A 289 17.87 34.88 -22.05
CA LEU A 289 16.83 35.35 -22.98
C LEU A 289 15.46 35.47 -22.28
N LYS A 290 15.12 34.50 -21.43
CA LYS A 290 13.91 34.54 -20.59
C LYS A 290 13.92 35.71 -19.61
N ASP A 291 15.02 35.92 -18.89
CA ASP A 291 15.14 37.04 -17.94
C ASP A 291 15.00 38.39 -18.67
N ALA A 292 15.58 38.52 -19.88
CA ALA A 292 15.45 39.72 -20.72
C ALA A 292 14.02 39.95 -21.21
N LYS A 293 13.33 38.90 -21.67
CA LYS A 293 11.92 38.96 -22.07
C LYS A 293 11.00 39.34 -20.91
N TRP A 294 11.20 38.76 -19.72
CA TRP A 294 10.45 39.16 -18.51
C TRP A 294 10.70 40.62 -18.12
N GLU A 295 11.92 41.13 -18.33
CA GLU A 295 12.24 42.54 -18.09
C GLU A 295 11.57 43.47 -19.12
N ARG A 296 11.49 43.04 -20.40
CA ARG A 296 10.74 43.77 -21.44
C ARG A 296 9.25 43.80 -21.14
N LEU A 297 8.64 42.66 -20.78
CA LEU A 297 7.22 42.60 -20.40
C LEU A 297 6.90 43.47 -19.18
N ALA A 298 7.78 43.46 -18.17
CA ALA A 298 7.62 44.33 -17.00
C ALA A 298 7.66 45.83 -17.36
N LYS A 299 8.45 46.22 -18.36
CA LYS A 299 8.46 47.60 -18.87
C LYS A 299 7.20 47.92 -19.67
N SER A 300 6.76 47.01 -20.55
CA SER A 300 5.55 47.19 -21.35
C SER A 300 4.29 47.37 -20.49
N MET A 301 4.20 46.68 -19.36
CA MET A 301 3.09 46.83 -18.41
C MET A 301 3.34 47.86 -17.29
N ASN A 302 4.37 48.70 -17.41
CA ASN A 302 4.76 49.74 -16.44
C ASN A 302 4.90 49.23 -14.99
N PHE A 303 5.60 48.11 -14.80
CA PHE A 303 5.74 47.44 -13.52
C PHE A 303 7.11 47.61 -12.88
N ASP A 304 7.13 48.48 -11.88
CA ASP A 304 8.36 48.96 -11.22
C ASP A 304 9.08 47.89 -10.38
N GLU A 305 8.43 46.79 -10.01
CA GLU A 305 9.06 45.72 -9.21
C GLU A 305 9.98 44.80 -10.06
N GLY A 306 9.93 44.95 -11.39
CA GLY A 306 10.81 44.31 -12.37
C GLY A 306 10.46 42.87 -12.76
N GLY A 307 11.09 42.38 -13.84
CA GLY A 307 10.75 41.12 -14.52
C GLY A 307 10.81 39.85 -13.65
N LYS A 308 11.67 39.82 -12.61
CA LYS A 308 11.78 38.65 -11.71
C LYS A 308 10.58 38.49 -10.79
N VAL A 309 9.99 39.60 -10.36
CA VAL A 309 8.76 39.56 -9.55
C VAL A 309 7.58 39.21 -10.45
N LEU A 310 7.57 39.73 -11.68
CA LEU A 310 6.58 39.40 -12.69
C LEU A 310 6.55 37.90 -13.02
N CYS A 311 7.71 37.29 -13.25
CA CYS A 311 7.84 35.85 -13.46
C CYS A 311 7.25 35.03 -12.29
N LYS A 312 7.39 35.53 -11.04
CA LYS A 312 6.81 34.89 -9.86
C LYS A 312 5.28 35.04 -9.83
N LYS A 313 4.75 36.19 -10.22
CA LYS A 313 3.30 36.42 -10.35
C LYS A 313 2.70 35.52 -11.43
N TRP A 314 3.30 35.45 -12.61
CA TRP A 314 2.93 34.50 -13.68
C TRP A 314 2.94 33.05 -13.21
N LYS A 315 3.98 32.65 -12.46
CA LYS A 315 4.04 31.31 -11.89
C LYS A 315 2.84 31.00 -11.00
N ASN A 316 2.41 31.93 -10.14
CA ASN A 316 1.25 31.72 -9.28
C ASN A 316 -0.05 31.58 -10.09
N VAL A 317 -0.20 32.37 -11.17
CA VAL A 317 -1.31 32.29 -12.12
C VAL A 317 -1.34 30.91 -12.80
N ARG A 318 -0.21 30.47 -13.37
CA ARG A 318 -0.09 29.15 -13.99
C ARG A 318 -0.28 27.99 -13.00
N ASP A 319 0.22 28.11 -11.77
CA ASP A 319 0.06 27.10 -10.73
C ASP A 319 -1.42 26.96 -10.31
N ARG A 320 -2.20 28.07 -10.33
CA ARG A 320 -3.65 28.05 -10.08
C ARG A 320 -4.40 27.39 -11.24
N TYR A 321 -4.08 27.75 -12.48
CA TYR A 321 -4.64 27.11 -13.69
C TYR A 321 -4.37 25.60 -13.71
N THR A 322 -3.12 25.18 -13.46
CA THR A 322 -2.75 23.75 -13.47
C THR A 322 -3.53 22.94 -12.43
N LYS A 323 -3.86 23.53 -11.28
CA LYS A 323 -4.68 22.86 -10.26
C LYS A 323 -6.13 22.72 -10.72
N LEU A 324 -6.69 23.75 -11.35
CA LEU A 324 -8.06 23.74 -11.87
C LEU A 324 -8.20 22.76 -13.06
N SER A 325 -7.29 22.82 -14.03
CA SER A 325 -7.27 21.90 -15.19
C SER A 325 -7.13 20.44 -14.77
N LYS A 326 -6.29 20.12 -13.77
CA LYS A 326 -6.16 18.75 -13.25
C LYS A 326 -7.41 18.27 -12.53
N ALA A 327 -8.08 19.15 -11.81
CA ALA A 327 -9.29 18.80 -11.07
C ALA A 327 -10.48 18.50 -12.02
N MET A 328 -10.56 19.21 -13.16
CA MET A 328 -11.52 18.94 -14.25
C MET A 328 -11.32 17.56 -14.90
N LYS A 329 -10.06 17.18 -15.21
CA LYS A 329 -9.74 15.89 -15.86
C LYS A 329 -10.05 14.66 -15.00
N THR A 330 -10.20 14.85 -13.68
CA THR A 330 -10.54 13.79 -12.73
C THR A 330 -12.04 13.66 -12.46
N GLY A 331 -12.91 14.31 -13.23
CA GLY A 331 -14.36 14.11 -13.16
C GLY A 331 -15.02 14.64 -11.88
N ARG A 332 -14.35 15.52 -11.12
CA ARG A 332 -15.05 16.26 -10.06
C ARG A 332 -15.97 17.30 -10.72
N PRO A 333 -17.21 17.51 -10.22
CA PRO A 333 -18.05 18.61 -10.69
C PRO A 333 -17.36 19.89 -10.26
N LEU A 334 -16.71 20.59 -11.18
CA LEU A 334 -16.18 21.91 -10.89
C LEU A 334 -17.19 22.95 -11.37
N ASP A 335 -17.91 23.44 -10.37
CA ASP A 335 -18.41 24.80 -10.22
C ASP A 335 -17.30 25.89 -10.37
N ALA A 336 -16.15 25.56 -10.98
CA ALA A 336 -14.92 26.34 -10.99
C ALA A 336 -14.48 26.84 -12.37
N LYS A 337 -15.10 26.37 -13.48
CA LYS A 337 -15.16 27.18 -14.71
C LYS A 337 -15.80 28.54 -14.36
N ASN A 338 -16.88 28.50 -13.57
CA ASN A 338 -17.66 29.67 -13.16
C ASN A 338 -17.01 30.63 -12.14
N LYS A 339 -15.89 30.30 -11.48
CA LYS A 339 -15.35 31.12 -10.37
C LYS A 339 -14.02 31.81 -10.62
N TRP A 340 -13.29 31.49 -11.69
CA TRP A 340 -12.04 32.19 -11.99
C TRP A 340 -12.05 32.81 -13.38
N LYS A 341 -12.30 34.12 -13.42
CA LYS A 341 -12.37 34.95 -14.63
C LYS A 341 -11.23 34.83 -15.64
N TYR A 342 -10.07 34.31 -15.22
CA TYR A 342 -8.89 34.13 -16.08
C TYR A 342 -8.68 32.67 -16.55
N TYR A 343 -9.61 31.76 -16.24
CA TYR A 343 -9.48 30.36 -16.60
C TYR A 343 -9.50 30.17 -18.12
N ASP A 344 -10.46 30.79 -18.80
CA ASP A 344 -10.65 30.67 -20.24
C ASP A 344 -9.49 31.29 -21.03
N GLU A 345 -8.99 32.44 -20.56
CA GLU A 345 -7.79 33.09 -21.11
C GLU A 345 -6.52 32.23 -21.01
N LEU A 346 -6.47 31.25 -20.08
CA LEU A 346 -5.33 30.38 -19.85
C LEU A 346 -5.45 29.01 -20.53
N ILE A 347 -6.54 28.73 -21.26
CA ILE A 347 -6.77 27.45 -21.96
C ILE A 347 -5.64 27.15 -22.95
N PHE A 348 -5.04 28.16 -23.58
CA PHE A 348 -3.92 27.96 -24.52
C PHE A 348 -2.71 27.24 -23.91
N LEU A 349 -2.58 27.23 -22.58
CA LEU A 349 -1.51 26.53 -21.87
C LEU A 349 -1.74 25.02 -21.77
N GLU A 350 -2.95 24.52 -22.01
CA GLU A 350 -3.34 23.11 -21.85
C GLU A 350 -2.37 22.18 -22.59
N LYS A 351 -2.19 22.41 -23.91
CA LYS A 351 -1.30 21.64 -24.78
C LYS A 351 0.16 21.60 -24.31
N TYR A 352 0.62 22.61 -23.57
CA TYR A 352 2.00 22.72 -23.08
C TYR A 352 2.18 22.26 -21.63
N VAL A 353 1.08 22.05 -20.91
CA VAL A 353 1.08 21.58 -19.52
C VAL A 353 1.04 20.05 -19.47
N GLU A 354 0.31 19.41 -20.39
CA GLU A 354 0.23 17.93 -20.53
C GLU A 354 1.59 17.31 -20.87
N ASP A 355 2.34 17.90 -21.81
CA ASP A 355 3.69 17.46 -22.21
C ASP A 355 4.72 17.41 -21.05
N ARG A 356 4.41 18.05 -19.92
CA ARG A 356 5.28 18.07 -18.73
C ARG A 356 4.99 16.91 -17.77
N GLU A 357 3.85 16.25 -17.92
CA GLU A 357 3.62 14.93 -17.34
C GLU A 357 4.58 13.98 -18.06
N LYS A 358 5.57 13.48 -17.34
CA LYS A 358 6.66 12.68 -17.92
C LYS A 358 6.08 11.57 -18.81
N PRO A 359 6.76 11.20 -19.91
CA PRO A 359 6.36 10.01 -20.66
C PRO A 359 6.26 8.86 -19.64
N LYS A 360 5.07 8.25 -19.57
CA LYS A 360 4.97 6.89 -19.06
C LYS A 360 5.98 6.13 -19.91
N TRP A 361 7.02 5.62 -19.27
CA TRP A 361 7.92 4.69 -19.95
C TRP A 361 7.07 3.47 -20.21
N ASP A 362 6.44 3.42 -21.38
CA ASP A 362 6.11 2.15 -22.00
C ASP A 362 7.41 1.39 -22.09
N ARG A 363 7.39 0.28 -21.36
CA ARG A 363 8.48 -0.65 -21.29
C ARG A 363 8.57 -1.29 -22.69
N PRO A 364 9.68 -1.17 -23.42
CA PRO A 364 9.79 -1.84 -24.70
C PRO A 364 9.71 -3.35 -24.49
N SER A 365 8.69 -3.99 -25.06
CA SER A 365 8.71 -5.40 -25.41
C SER A 365 9.77 -5.59 -26.48
N LEU A 366 10.85 -6.30 -26.14
CA LEU A 366 11.87 -6.73 -27.10
C LEU A 366 11.37 -7.93 -27.93
N PRO A 367 11.95 -8.15 -29.11
CA PRO A 367 11.34 -8.82 -30.26
C PRO A 367 11.16 -10.32 -30.12
N LYS A 368 10.21 -10.80 -30.92
CA LYS A 368 9.97 -12.17 -31.33
C LYS A 368 11.25 -12.73 -31.99
N ALA A 369 11.70 -13.91 -31.54
CA ALA A 369 12.59 -14.77 -32.29
C ALA A 369 11.88 -16.12 -32.44
N GLU A 370 11.97 -16.65 -33.65
CA GLU A 370 11.17 -17.74 -34.22
C GLU A 370 11.44 -19.13 -33.62
N SER A 371 10.42 -19.97 -33.83
CA SER A 371 10.28 -21.45 -33.84
C SER A 371 11.55 -22.31 -33.92
N PRO A 372 11.53 -23.60 -33.50
CA PRO A 372 10.79 -24.64 -34.24
C PRO A 372 9.91 -25.63 -33.41
N GLU A 373 8.78 -25.95 -34.05
CA GLU A 373 8.11 -27.26 -34.20
C GLU A 373 7.35 -27.93 -33.03
N GLU A 374 6.05 -28.13 -33.31
CA GLU A 374 5.09 -29.03 -32.66
C GLU A 374 5.42 -30.52 -32.94
N PRO A 375 4.81 -31.48 -32.21
CA PRO A 375 3.55 -32.04 -32.72
C PRO A 375 2.47 -32.31 -31.64
N GLU A 376 1.26 -31.84 -31.93
CA GLU A 376 -0.01 -32.59 -31.99
C GLU A 376 -0.13 -33.88 -31.16
N VAL A 377 -1.08 -33.91 -30.19
CA VAL A 377 -1.93 -35.10 -29.98
C VAL A 377 -3.32 -34.67 -29.46
N GLU A 378 -4.31 -35.27 -30.12
CA GLU A 378 -5.76 -35.13 -30.10
C GLU A 378 -6.49 -35.20 -28.74
N VAL A 379 -7.64 -34.52 -28.72
CA VAL A 379 -8.71 -34.53 -27.70
C VAL A 379 -9.37 -35.92 -27.66
N PRO A 380 -9.85 -36.43 -26.50
CA PRO A 380 -11.32 -36.45 -26.33
C PRO A 380 -11.86 -36.07 -24.93
N HIS A 381 -13.04 -35.47 -25.01
CA HIS A 381 -13.99 -34.96 -24.02
C HIS A 381 -14.61 -36.04 -23.11
N MET A 382 -14.90 -35.77 -21.81
CA MET A 382 -16.09 -36.28 -21.10
C MET A 382 -16.31 -35.73 -19.66
N LYS A 383 -17.43 -35.00 -19.52
CA LYS A 383 -18.43 -34.85 -18.41
C LYS A 383 -18.09 -35.27 -16.95
N LEU A 384 -18.30 -34.36 -15.97
CA LEU A 384 -19.58 -34.15 -15.23
C LEU A 384 -19.37 -33.40 -13.87
N GLU A 385 -20.19 -32.35 -13.67
CA GLU A 385 -20.87 -31.84 -12.46
C GLU A 385 -20.21 -31.14 -11.23
N GLU A 386 -20.77 -29.93 -11.00
CA GLU A 386 -21.20 -29.17 -9.79
C GLU A 386 -20.27 -28.29 -8.92
N GLU A 387 -20.62 -26.98 -9.01
CA GLU A 387 -20.74 -25.91 -7.99
C GLU A 387 -19.50 -25.15 -7.45
N PRO A 388 -19.65 -23.85 -7.09
CA PRO A 388 -18.71 -22.79 -7.41
C PRO A 388 -18.12 -22.14 -6.16
N GLU A 389 -16.79 -22.02 -6.11
CA GLU A 389 -16.13 -21.11 -5.18
C GLU A 389 -14.91 -20.43 -5.79
N THR A 390 -15.04 -19.10 -5.93
CA THR A 390 -14.09 -17.98 -5.74
C THR A 390 -12.57 -18.21 -5.91
N PRO A 391 -11.87 -17.25 -6.53
CA PRO A 391 -11.23 -16.18 -5.73
C PRO A 391 -11.36 -14.81 -6.45
N GLU A 392 -11.30 -13.65 -5.83
CA GLU A 392 -10.14 -13.15 -5.11
C GLU A 392 -10.47 -11.75 -4.56
N ASN A 393 -9.99 -11.48 -3.36
CA ASN A 393 -9.99 -10.16 -2.72
C ASN A 393 -9.32 -9.11 -3.62
N VAL A 394 -9.89 -7.91 -3.69
CA VAL A 394 -9.10 -6.67 -3.78
C VAL A 394 -9.47 -5.74 -2.64
N ASP A 395 -8.47 -5.52 -1.80
CA ASP A 395 -8.45 -4.63 -0.66
C ASP A 395 -8.80 -3.18 -1.04
N VAL A 396 -9.84 -2.68 -0.39
CA VAL A 396 -10.08 -1.37 0.25
C VAL A 396 -8.91 -0.34 0.22
N ASP A 397 -9.25 0.91 -0.12
CA ASP A 397 -9.16 2.13 0.73
C ASP A 397 -8.89 3.39 -0.12
N MET A 398 -9.81 4.37 -0.21
CA MET A 398 -10.24 5.34 0.82
C MET A 398 -9.22 6.48 0.98
N ASP A 399 -9.51 7.63 0.35
CA ASP A 399 -8.98 8.95 0.72
C ASP A 399 -9.91 10.06 0.16
N GLU A 400 -11.17 10.00 0.60
CA GLU A 400 -12.17 11.08 0.56
C GLU A 400 -12.96 10.88 1.85
N ILE A 401 -12.71 11.60 2.94
CA ILE A 401 -13.24 12.94 3.19
C ILE A 401 -12.36 13.63 4.26
N LEU A 402 -11.78 14.78 3.90
CA LEU A 402 -11.50 15.90 4.82
C LEU A 402 -11.01 17.11 4.03
N ASN A 403 -11.92 18.01 3.69
CA ASN A 403 -11.79 19.46 3.99
C ASN A 403 -12.99 20.22 3.43
N HIS A 404 -14.12 20.14 4.13
CA HIS A 404 -14.99 21.28 4.31
C HIS A 404 -15.21 21.48 5.81
N SER A 405 -14.62 22.53 6.35
CA SER A 405 -15.39 23.40 7.24
C SER A 405 -15.03 24.84 6.88
N ASN A 406 -16.02 25.58 6.39
CA ASN A 406 -16.50 26.77 7.07
C ASN A 406 -17.77 27.23 6.35
N GLY A 407 -18.88 27.30 7.10
CA GLY A 407 -20.12 27.93 6.66
C GLY A 407 -21.35 27.04 6.82
N SER A 408 -21.93 27.06 8.01
CA SER A 408 -23.36 27.19 8.28
C SER A 408 -23.81 26.24 9.39
N LYS A 409 -24.18 26.85 10.51
CA LYS A 409 -24.95 26.25 11.59
C LYS A 409 -26.41 26.17 11.11
N PHE A 410 -27.16 25.25 11.73
CA PHE A 410 -28.55 24.86 11.45
C PHE A 410 -28.73 23.88 10.27
N ASN A 411 -29.33 22.72 10.57
CA ASN A 411 -29.77 21.61 9.68
C ASN A 411 -28.88 20.34 9.60
N ALA A 412 -28.09 20.01 10.63
CA ALA A 412 -27.21 18.82 10.63
C ALA A 412 -27.81 17.53 11.24
N THR A 413 -28.94 17.60 11.94
CA THR A 413 -29.54 16.43 12.61
C THR A 413 -30.27 15.51 11.62
N VAL A 414 -31.00 16.09 10.66
CA VAL A 414 -31.81 15.34 9.67
C VAL A 414 -30.94 14.52 8.70
N SER A 415 -29.79 15.05 8.27
CA SER A 415 -28.91 14.35 7.31
C SER A 415 -28.13 13.17 7.93
N THR A 416 -27.99 13.13 9.25
CA THR A 416 -27.18 12.09 9.92
C THR A 416 -27.96 10.79 10.09
N THR A 417 -29.26 10.89 10.37
CA THR A 417 -30.17 9.75 10.55
C THR A 417 -30.47 9.07 9.22
N GLU A 418 -30.70 9.82 8.14
CA GLU A 418 -30.93 9.24 6.79
C GLU A 418 -29.73 8.45 6.27
N LYS A 419 -28.52 8.95 6.55
CA LYS A 419 -27.29 8.27 6.13
C LYS A 419 -27.03 7.00 6.94
N LEU A 420 -27.41 7.00 8.23
CA LEU A 420 -27.44 5.80 9.05
C LEU A 420 -28.51 4.82 8.56
N LEU A 421 -29.72 5.27 8.23
CA LEU A 421 -30.81 4.44 7.72
C LEU A 421 -30.43 3.71 6.42
N SER A 422 -29.82 4.42 5.46
CA SER A 422 -29.34 3.81 4.20
C SER A 422 -28.23 2.75 4.39
N LEU A 423 -27.47 2.85 5.50
CA LEU A 423 -26.40 1.91 5.86
C LEU A 423 -26.91 0.69 6.63
N LEU A 424 -28.13 0.75 7.17
CA LEU A 424 -28.82 -0.35 7.85
C LEU A 424 -29.50 -1.30 6.84
N ASP A 425 -29.95 -0.78 5.68
CA ASP A 425 -30.63 -1.57 4.63
C ASP A 425 -29.69 -2.50 3.83
N SER A 426 -28.38 -2.28 3.88
CA SER A 426 -27.41 -2.98 3.03
C SER A 426 -26.76 -4.21 3.69
N ASN A 427 -26.95 -4.44 5.00
CA ASN A 427 -26.40 -5.57 5.73
C ASN A 427 -27.19 -5.79 7.03
N PRO A 428 -27.74 -6.99 7.31
CA PRO A 428 -28.39 -7.24 8.59
C PRO A 428 -27.38 -7.00 9.72
N ILE A 429 -27.65 -6.00 10.57
CA ILE A 429 -26.79 -5.66 11.70
C ILE A 429 -26.75 -6.88 12.62
N SER A 430 -25.57 -7.47 12.79
CA SER A 430 -25.46 -8.74 13.51
C SER A 430 -25.30 -8.56 15.03
N SER A 431 -25.08 -7.34 15.54
CA SER A 431 -24.94 -7.04 16.98
C SER A 431 -25.01 -5.53 17.31
N GLU A 432 -25.55 -5.17 18.48
CA GLU A 432 -25.57 -3.80 19.04
C GLU A 432 -24.17 -3.15 19.11
N SER A 433 -23.14 -3.93 19.43
CA SER A 433 -21.76 -3.46 19.48
C SER A 433 -21.23 -3.05 18.10
N GLU A 434 -21.72 -3.69 17.03
CA GLU A 434 -21.35 -3.33 15.66
C GLU A 434 -21.98 -2.00 15.25
N LEU A 435 -23.24 -1.77 15.65
CA LEU A 435 -23.92 -0.49 15.44
C LEU A 435 -23.19 0.64 16.16
N PHE A 436 -22.87 0.46 17.45
CA PHE A 436 -22.09 1.43 18.21
C PHE A 436 -20.73 1.74 17.55
N GLY A 437 -20.01 0.71 17.11
CA GLY A 437 -18.74 0.85 16.42
C GLY A 437 -18.84 1.68 15.12
N ARG A 438 -19.89 1.49 14.33
CA ARG A 438 -20.15 2.28 13.11
C ARG A 438 -20.49 3.74 13.44
N THR A 439 -21.33 3.97 14.45
CA THR A 439 -21.68 5.33 14.90
C THR A 439 -20.45 6.09 15.40
N VAL A 440 -19.59 5.45 16.20
CA VAL A 440 -18.33 6.04 16.65
C VAL A 440 -17.39 6.32 15.48
N ALA A 441 -17.30 5.41 14.50
CA ALA A 441 -16.49 5.60 13.31
C ALA A 441 -16.94 6.83 12.50
N PHE A 442 -18.25 6.99 12.30
CA PHE A 442 -18.81 8.15 11.60
C PHE A 442 -18.61 9.45 12.39
N ALA A 443 -18.80 9.44 13.71
CA ALA A 443 -18.53 10.60 14.56
C ALA A 443 -17.06 11.05 14.49
N LEU A 444 -16.11 10.10 14.40
CA LEU A 444 -14.69 10.40 14.23
C LEU A 444 -14.40 11.12 12.91
N GLU A 445 -15.19 10.92 11.86
CA GLU A 445 -15.00 11.61 10.58
C GLU A 445 -15.23 13.12 10.64
N ARG A 446 -15.93 13.61 11.66
CA ARG A 446 -16.17 15.05 11.85
C ARG A 446 -14.97 15.79 12.44
N PHE A 447 -14.00 15.08 13.04
CA PHE A 447 -12.86 15.68 13.73
C PHE A 447 -11.59 15.71 12.87
N ASN A 448 -10.64 16.60 13.20
CA ASN A 448 -9.36 16.67 12.50
C ASN A 448 -8.48 15.44 12.83
N ASN A 449 -7.44 15.16 12.03
CA ASN A 449 -6.66 13.94 12.18
C ASN A 449 -5.91 13.82 13.53
N ALA A 450 -5.58 14.94 14.18
CA ALA A 450 -4.95 14.94 15.51
C ALA A 450 -5.97 14.58 16.60
N GLN A 451 -7.17 15.17 16.54
CA GLN A 451 -8.31 14.85 17.42
C GLN A 451 -8.77 13.40 17.22
N ARG A 452 -8.88 12.93 15.98
CA ARG A 452 -9.16 11.51 15.68
C ARG A 452 -8.16 10.57 16.33
N SER A 453 -6.86 10.89 16.25
CA SER A 453 -5.82 10.08 16.87
C SER A 453 -5.90 10.10 18.40
N TYR A 454 -6.27 11.24 19.00
CA TYR A 454 -6.45 11.38 20.44
C TYR A 454 -7.67 10.59 20.93
N ILE A 455 -8.82 10.73 20.27
CA ILE A 455 -10.05 10.02 20.64
C ILE A 455 -9.86 8.51 20.47
N LYS A 456 -9.26 8.04 19.37
CA LYS A 456 -8.92 6.62 19.18
C LYS A 456 -8.01 6.07 20.28
N MET A 457 -7.03 6.88 20.72
CA MET A 457 -6.16 6.51 21.83
C MET A 457 -6.95 6.41 23.14
N LYS A 458 -7.85 7.35 23.42
CA LYS A 458 -8.68 7.34 24.63
C LYS A 458 -9.69 6.20 24.67
N ILE A 459 -10.33 5.87 23.56
CA ILE A 459 -11.22 4.71 23.45
C ILE A 459 -10.41 3.42 23.72
N ALA A 460 -9.24 3.27 23.12
CA ALA A 460 -8.37 2.12 23.37
C ALA A 460 -7.87 2.05 24.82
N GLU A 461 -7.59 3.20 25.44
CA GLU A 461 -7.20 3.29 26.86
C GLU A 461 -8.35 2.83 27.78
N LEU A 462 -9.60 3.23 27.50
CA LEU A 462 -10.76 2.81 28.26
C LEU A 462 -11.03 1.31 28.13
N LEU A 463 -10.96 0.77 26.91
CA LEU A 463 -11.11 -0.67 26.69
C LEU A 463 -10.04 -1.47 27.44
N TYR A 464 -8.79 -1.00 27.41
CA TYR A 464 -7.70 -1.63 28.14
C TYR A 464 -7.91 -1.59 29.66
N LYS A 465 -8.36 -0.46 30.22
CA LYS A 465 -8.66 -0.37 31.66
C LYS A 465 -9.75 -1.35 32.07
N VAL A 466 -10.85 -1.40 31.32
CA VAL A 466 -11.94 -2.35 31.59
C VAL A 466 -11.47 -3.81 31.49
N GLU A 467 -10.62 -4.14 30.51
CA GLU A 467 -10.03 -5.49 30.39
C GLU A 467 -9.11 -5.83 31.57
N THR A 468 -8.32 -4.87 32.07
CA THR A 468 -7.38 -5.11 33.18
C THR A 468 -8.02 -5.06 34.55
N ASP A 469 -9.07 -4.27 34.73
CA ASP A 469 -9.78 -4.12 36.00
C ASP A 469 -10.76 -5.31 36.25
N GLN A 470 -11.12 -6.06 35.19
CA GLN A 470 -11.87 -7.33 35.28
C GLN A 470 -11.00 -8.53 35.68
N GLU A 471 -9.67 -8.40 35.76
CA GLU A 471 -8.74 -9.43 36.26
C GLU A 471 -8.39 -9.22 37.76
N GLY A 472 -9.35 -8.75 38.57
CA GLY A 472 -9.32 -8.82 40.05
C GLY A 472 -9.78 -10.19 40.57
N PRO A 473 -9.41 -10.60 41.79
CA PRO A 473 -9.20 -12.00 42.16
C PRO A 473 -10.48 -12.83 42.08
N THR A 474 -10.57 -13.70 41.08
CA THR A 474 -11.47 -14.85 41.15
C THR A 474 -10.85 -15.85 42.11
N ALA A 475 -11.55 -16.07 43.22
CA ALA A 475 -11.18 -16.91 44.35
C ALA A 475 -10.60 -18.28 43.94
N MET A 476 -9.51 -18.65 44.62
CA MET A 476 -9.08 -20.02 44.92
C MET A 476 -8.47 -20.01 46.30
#